data_AF-A0A952IY27-F1
#
_entry.id   AF-A0A952IY27-F1
#
_cell.length_a   1.000
_cell.length_b   1.000
_cell.length_c   1.000
_cell.angle_alpha   90.00
_cell.angle_beta   90.00
_cell.angle_gamma   90.00
#
_symmetry.space_group_name_H-M   'P 1'
#
loop_
_entity.id
_entity.type
_entity.pdbx_description
1 polymer ?
#
loop_
_entity_poly.entity_id
_entity_poly.type
_entity_poly.pdbx_seq_one_letter_code
_entity_poly.pdbx_strand_id
1 'polypeptide(L)'
;MGAKTWMIVYSDEQSSSKFKSHPKPELEKTVSLLNRLFPNEKLEKIDDGNLSYTCPSNDLIYAGYFDGIAVIAAKEFGVDYPSKIDRR
;
A
#
# COMPACT_ATOMS: atom_id res chain seq x y z
N MET A 1 21.09 -11.22 -7.60
CA MET A 1 19.63 -11.00 -7.60
C MET A 1 19.26 -10.55 -6.19
N GLY A 2 18.78 -9.32 -6.03
CA GLY A 2 18.25 -8.81 -4.77
C GLY A 2 16.72 -8.76 -4.83
N ALA A 3 16.04 -8.93 -3.69
CA ALA A 3 14.59 -8.77 -3.62
C ALA A 3 14.25 -7.28 -3.72
N LYS A 4 13.50 -6.89 -4.76
CA LYS A 4 12.85 -5.57 -4.83
C LYS A 4 11.42 -5.75 -4.35
N THR A 5 11.09 -5.18 -3.18
CA THR A 5 9.68 -5.09 -2.79
C THR A 5 9.10 -3.86 -3.46
N TRP A 6 7.93 -3.97 -4.07
CA TRP A 6 7.18 -2.79 -4.54
C TRP A 6 5.97 -2.53 -3.64
N MET A 7 5.89 -3.30 -2.54
CA MET A 7 4.76 -3.34 -1.63
C MET A 7 5.24 -3.22 -0.19
N ILE A 8 4.50 -2.42 0.57
CA ILE A 8 4.61 -2.31 2.03
C ILE A 8 3.27 -2.68 2.64
N VAL A 9 3.34 -3.43 3.75
CA VAL A 9 2.19 -3.78 4.56
C VAL A 9 2.41 -3.22 5.96
N TYR A 10 1.53 -2.32 6.39
CA TYR A 10 1.41 -1.91 7.78
C TYR A 10 0.35 -2.79 8.42
N SER A 11 0.68 -3.49 9.49
CA SER A 11 -0.28 -4.37 10.14
C SER A 11 -0.05 -4.47 11.64
N ASP A 12 -1.13 -4.44 12.40
CA ASP A 12 -1.11 -4.78 13.82
C ASP A 12 -0.97 -6.30 14.03
N GLU A 13 -0.69 -6.73 15.27
CA GLU A 13 -0.31 -8.11 15.64
C GLU A 13 -1.35 -9.21 15.32
N GLN A 14 -2.56 -8.87 14.83
CA GLN A 14 -3.64 -9.82 14.50
C GLN A 14 -4.10 -9.76 13.03
N SER A 15 -3.17 -9.62 12.09
CA SER A 15 -3.49 -9.39 10.68
C SER A 15 -4.04 -10.60 9.91
N SER A 16 -3.62 -11.82 10.26
CA SER A 16 -3.95 -13.03 9.50
C SER A 16 -5.40 -13.50 9.64
N SER A 17 -6.01 -13.32 10.81
CA SER A 17 -7.43 -13.66 11.07
C SER A 17 -8.38 -12.69 10.38
N LYS A 18 -7.98 -11.42 10.26
CA LYS A 18 -8.80 -10.35 9.67
C LYS A 18 -8.94 -10.46 8.16
N PHE A 19 -7.90 -10.86 7.42
CA PHE A 19 -8.05 -11.08 5.98
C PHE A 19 -8.96 -12.27 5.62
N LYS A 20 -9.09 -13.26 6.52
CA LYS A 20 -9.98 -14.42 6.29
C LYS A 20 -11.46 -14.05 6.21
N SER A 21 -11.87 -12.91 6.78
CA SER A 21 -13.25 -12.44 6.72
C SER A 21 -13.58 -11.67 5.44
N HIS A 22 -12.64 -11.59 4.48
CA HIS A 22 -12.78 -10.79 3.25
C HIS A 22 -13.23 -9.35 3.52
N PRO A 23 -12.45 -8.59 4.32
CA PRO A 23 -12.81 -7.23 4.68
C PRO A 23 -12.89 -6.36 3.41
N LYS A 24 -13.89 -5.47 3.37
CA LYS A 24 -14.00 -4.48 2.31
C LYS A 24 -12.97 -3.36 2.53
N PRO A 25 -12.37 -2.80 1.46
CA PRO A 25 -11.47 -1.66 1.59
C PRO A 25 -12.18 -0.46 2.24
N GLU A 26 -11.53 0.15 3.22
CA GLU A 26 -11.97 1.40 3.86
C GLU A 26 -11.40 2.59 3.07
N LEU A 27 -12.19 3.13 2.14
CA LEU A 27 -11.73 4.17 1.20
C LEU A 27 -11.22 5.43 1.91
N GLU A 28 -11.97 5.94 2.89
CA GLU A 28 -11.59 7.16 3.62
C GLU A 28 -10.25 7.02 4.34
N LYS A 29 -10.04 5.88 5.01
CA LYS A 29 -8.77 5.58 5.68
C LYS A 29 -7.62 5.38 4.68
N THR A 30 -7.91 4.76 3.53
CA THR A 30 -6.93 4.59 2.45
C THR A 30 -6.47 5.95 1.93
N VAL A 31 -7.39 6.86 1.62
CA VAL A 31 -7.07 8.22 1.13
C VAL A 31 -6.31 9.01 2.19
N SER A 32 -6.75 8.97 3.46
CA SER A 32 -6.07 9.64 4.57
C SER A 32 -4.61 9.17 4.73
N LEU A 33 -4.39 7.85 4.65
CA LEU A 33 -3.05 7.26 4.69
C LEU A 33 -2.19 7.70 3.51
N LEU A 34 -2.73 7.66 2.29
CA LEU A 34 -2.01 8.08 1.10
C LEU A 34 -1.60 9.56 1.15
N ASN A 35 -2.49 10.44 1.58
CA ASN A 35 -2.19 11.87 1.75
C ASN A 35 -1.08 12.11 2.79
N ARG A 36 -0.96 11.25 3.82
CA ARG A 36 0.12 11.31 4.79
C ARG A 36 1.46 10.84 4.21
N LEU A 37 1.44 9.78 3.40
CA LEU A 37 2.66 9.20 2.84
C LEU A 37 3.22 9.98 1.64
N PHE A 38 2.32 10.56 0.85
CA PHE A 38 2.62 11.33 -0.36
C PHE A 38 2.07 12.77 -0.25
N PRO A 39 2.48 13.57 0.76
CA PRO A 39 1.88 14.87 1.05
C PRO A 39 2.12 15.92 -0.04
N ASN A 40 3.11 15.69 -0.91
CA ASN A 40 3.48 16.59 -2.00
C ASN A 40 2.91 16.14 -3.35
N GLU A 41 2.22 15.00 -3.41
CA GLU A 41 1.66 14.46 -4.65
C GLU A 41 0.18 14.78 -4.78
N LYS A 42 -0.28 15.02 -6.01
CA LYS A 42 -1.71 15.14 -6.30
C LYS A 42 -2.25 13.79 -6.72
N LEU A 43 -3.02 13.16 -5.82
CA LEU A 43 -3.58 11.83 -6.06
C LEU A 43 -4.98 11.93 -6.67
N GLU A 44 -5.20 11.21 -7.77
CA GLU A 44 -6.51 11.04 -8.40
C GLU A 44 -6.93 9.58 -8.29
N LYS A 45 -8.18 9.35 -7.87
CA LYS A 45 -8.71 7.99 -7.71
C LYS A 45 -8.82 7.34 -9.10
N ILE A 46 -8.25 6.14 -9.23
CA ILE A 46 -8.45 5.24 -10.37
C ILE A 46 -9.51 4.18 -10.04
N ASP A 47 -9.88 3.37 -11.04
CA ASP A 47 -10.79 2.24 -10.84
C ASP A 47 -10.29 1.26 -9.78
N ASP A 48 -11.24 0.68 -9.03
CA ASP A 48 -10.93 -0.34 -8.04
C ASP A 48 -10.37 -1.59 -8.74
N GLY A 49 -9.36 -2.22 -8.13
CA GLY A 49 -8.67 -3.36 -8.72
C GLY A 49 -8.23 -4.37 -7.67
N ASN A 50 -7.23 -5.18 -8.02
CA ASN A 50 -6.63 -6.14 -7.11
C ASN A 50 -5.09 -6.09 -7.23
N LEU A 51 -4.41 -6.69 -6.26
CA LEU A 51 -2.94 -6.71 -6.18
C LEU A 51 -2.31 -7.84 -7.01
N SER A 52 -2.98 -8.35 -8.06
CA SER A 52 -2.37 -9.35 -8.95
C SER A 52 -1.15 -8.78 -9.69
N TYR A 53 -1.05 -7.45 -9.78
CA TYR A 53 0.12 -6.73 -10.29
C TYR A 53 0.70 -5.85 -9.19
N THR A 54 1.73 -6.35 -8.51
CA THR A 54 2.37 -5.65 -7.38
C THR A 54 3.45 -4.66 -7.80
N CYS A 55 3.65 -4.48 -9.10
CA CYS A 55 4.64 -3.59 -9.72
C CYS A 55 3.92 -2.47 -10.49
N PRO A 56 3.27 -1.52 -9.82
CA PRO A 56 2.53 -0.45 -10.50
C PRO A 56 3.43 0.35 -11.46
N SER A 57 2.85 0.91 -12.52
CA SER A 57 3.57 1.87 -13.37
C SER A 57 4.02 3.10 -12.58
N ASN A 58 4.95 3.88 -13.13
CA ASN A 58 5.58 5.01 -12.42
C ASN A 58 4.60 5.99 -11.77
N ASP A 59 3.40 6.15 -12.35
CA ASP A 59 2.43 7.17 -11.96
C ASP A 59 1.21 6.55 -11.26
N LEU A 60 1.30 5.29 -10.82
CA LEU A 60 0.21 4.55 -10.18
C LEU A 60 0.57 4.12 -8.76
N ILE A 61 -0.40 4.25 -7.87
CA ILE A 61 -0.34 3.74 -6.50
C ILE A 61 -1.56 2.86 -6.28
N TYR A 62 -1.34 1.59 -5.92
CA TYR A 62 -2.40 0.71 -5.47
C TYR A 62 -2.39 0.67 -3.96
N ALA A 63 -3.50 1.03 -3.31
CA ALA A 63 -3.58 1.02 -1.87
C ALA A 63 -4.94 0.54 -1.38
N GLY A 64 -4.94 -0.08 -0.20
CA GLY A 64 -6.17 -0.44 0.49
C GLY A 64 -5.92 -0.56 1.99
N TYR A 65 -6.82 0.01 2.76
CA TYR A 65 -6.91 -0.17 4.20
C TYR A 65 -8.01 -1.19 4.53
N PHE A 66 -7.69 -2.15 5.38
CA PHE A 66 -8.51 -3.29 5.75
C PHE A 66 -8.38 -3.53 7.25
N ASP A 67 -9.27 -2.97 8.07
CA ASP A 67 -9.38 -3.28 9.50
C ASP A 67 -8.02 -3.33 10.25
N GLY A 68 -7.26 -2.23 10.22
CA GLY A 68 -5.94 -2.18 10.89
C GLY A 68 -4.79 -2.72 10.05
N ILE A 69 -5.04 -3.08 8.80
CA ILE A 69 -4.00 -3.48 7.85
C ILE A 69 -4.04 -2.55 6.65
N ALA A 70 -2.94 -1.88 6.38
CA ALA A 70 -2.79 -1.09 5.16
C ALA A 70 -1.81 -1.79 4.22
N VAL A 71 -2.24 -2.00 2.98
CA VAL A 71 -1.40 -2.53 1.92
C VAL A 71 -1.22 -1.44 0.87
N ILE A 72 0.03 -1.16 0.50
CA ILE A 72 0.36 -0.11 -0.46
C ILE A 72 1.41 -0.67 -1.41
N ALA A 73 1.16 -0.58 -2.71
CA ALA A 73 2.12 -0.83 -3.75
C ALA A 73 2.36 0.46 -4.54
N ALA A 74 3.63 0.84 -4.66
CA ALA A 74 4.08 2.04 -5.32
C ALA A 74 5.52 1.84 -5.81
N LYS A 75 5.91 2.51 -6.90
CA LYS A 75 7.26 2.36 -7.46
C LYS A 75 8.35 2.83 -6.50
N GLU A 76 8.05 3.82 -5.67
CA GLU A 76 8.92 4.41 -4.66
C GLU A 76 9.42 3.36 -3.66
N PHE A 77 8.67 2.27 -3.49
CA PHE A 77 9.06 1.16 -2.63
C PHE A 77 10.01 0.18 -3.30
N GLY A 78 10.08 0.20 -4.65
CA GLY A 78 10.91 -0.64 -5.53
C GLY A 78 12.43 -0.42 -5.42
N VAL A 79 12.95 -0.33 -4.19
CA VAL A 79 14.35 -0.05 -3.87
C VAL A 79 15.12 -1.34 -3.56
N ASP A 80 16.45 -1.27 -3.70
CA ASP A 80 17.33 -2.42 -3.43
C ASP A 80 17.44 -2.76 -1.93
N TYR A 81 17.12 -1.80 -1.05
CA TYR A 81 17.17 -1.98 0.41
C TYR A 81 15.86 -1.49 1.05
N PRO A 82 14.81 -2.32 1.07
CA PRO A 82 13.52 -1.95 1.66
C PRO A 82 13.61 -1.51 3.13
N SER A 83 14.61 -1.99 3.87
CA SER A 83 14.89 -1.57 5.24
C SER A 83 15.32 -0.10 5.39
N LYS A 84 15.70 0.57 4.28
CA LYS A 84 16.05 1.99 4.26
C LYS A 84 14.88 2.90 3.89
N ILE A 85 13.70 2.34 3.62
CA ILE A 85 12.50 3.14 3.41
C ILE A 85 12.19 3.90 4.71
N ASP A 86 11.93 5.19 4.58
CA ASP A 86 11.63 6.08 5.70
C ASP A 86 10.41 5.57 6.49
N ARG A 87 10.53 5.54 7.82
CA ARG A 87 9.49 5.09 8.74
C ARG A 87 8.55 6.26 9.04
N ARG A 88 7.77 6.67 8.05
CA ARG A 88 6.77 7.76 8.18
C ARG A 88 5.44 7.29 8.76
#